data_AF-A0A9E6A3T9-F1
#
_entry.id   AF-A0A9E6A3T9-F1
#
_cell.length_a   1.000
_cell.length_b   1.000
_cell.length_c   1.000
_cell.angle_alpha   90.00
_cell.angle_beta   90.00
_cell.angle_gamma   90.00
#
_symmetry.space_group_name_H-M   'P 1'
#
loop_
_entity.id
_entity.type
_entity.pdbx_description
1 polymer ?
#
loop_
_entity_poly.entity_id
_entity_poly.type
_entity_poly.pdbx_seq_one_letter_code
_entity_poly.pdbx_strand_id
1 'polypeptide(L)'
;MADQVEKLTITEQIDKDEGLKSKRNQLMVTSLILLALSFSGAKVEEANTFILKLKFENQEGISVLLVLAIMFLMLRYYNYAGQYHQKLYKLWTNRLLKDKFFLDVHPYDSSVSGLISKLEPKGFDIENMNYEELSLDYQFKCSFLFVRKITYYWCDRHQDFEEEIEVGWENYFKVIRLEAKYQLESFIVHRENLDIIAPYLIGLMAITSYFYNDQFQVFLKILSSS
;
A
#
# COMPACT_ATOMS: atom_id res chain seq x y z
N MET A 1 41.61 16.62 -0.69
CA MET A 1 40.82 16.25 0.49
C MET A 1 39.39 16.62 0.17
N ALA A 2 38.62 15.63 -0.27
CA ALA A 2 37.26 15.84 -0.77
C ALA A 2 36.30 15.93 0.43
N ASP A 3 35.48 16.97 0.40
CA ASP A 3 34.43 17.26 1.37
C ASP A 3 33.56 16.03 1.63
N GLN A 4 33.44 15.67 2.91
CA GLN A 4 32.43 14.75 3.40
C GLN A 4 31.08 15.46 3.31
N VAL A 5 30.35 15.23 2.23
CA VAL A 5 28.95 15.65 2.10
C VAL A 5 28.14 14.86 3.13
N GLU A 6 27.80 15.54 4.21
CA GLU A 6 26.90 15.08 5.26
C GLU A 6 25.58 14.60 4.61
N LYS A 7 25.30 13.29 4.71
CA LYS A 7 24.09 12.68 4.13
C LYS A 7 22.86 13.18 4.90
N LEU A 8 22.22 14.21 4.35
CA LEU A 8 20.95 14.75 4.84
C LEU A 8 19.92 13.64 5.04
N THR A 9 19.25 13.67 6.18
CA THR A 9 18.20 12.73 6.56
C THR A 9 17.02 12.84 5.58
N ILE A 10 16.28 11.76 5.34
CA ILE A 10 15.15 11.74 4.37
C ILE A 10 14.17 12.90 4.61
N THR A 11 13.95 13.27 5.88
CA THR A 11 13.12 14.39 6.30
C THR A 11 13.63 15.74 5.78
N GLU A 12 14.95 15.96 5.81
CA GLU A 12 15.59 17.20 5.33
C GLU A 12 15.63 17.26 3.80
N GLN A 13 15.72 16.11 3.13
CA GLN A 13 15.59 16.01 1.68
C GLN A 13 14.17 16.34 1.22
N ILE A 14 13.15 15.87 1.95
CA ILE A 14 11.74 16.20 1.71
C ILE A 14 11.47 17.69 1.97
N ASP A 15 12.08 18.29 3.00
CA ASP A 15 11.84 19.70 3.34
C ASP A 15 12.55 20.69 2.42
N LYS A 16 13.68 20.30 1.81
CA LYS A 16 14.44 21.08 0.81
C LYS A 16 13.94 20.92 -0.62
N ASP A 17 13.10 19.92 -0.92
CA ASP A 17 12.53 19.75 -2.24
C ASP A 17 11.42 20.78 -2.49
N GLU A 18 11.82 21.96 -3.00
CA GLU A 18 10.92 23.04 -3.37
C GLU A 18 9.88 22.59 -4.41
N GLY A 19 10.21 21.61 -5.26
CA GLY A 19 9.30 21.03 -6.24
C GLY A 19 8.18 20.25 -5.55
N LEU A 20 8.53 19.35 -4.63
CA LEU A 20 7.56 18.59 -3.85
C LEU A 20 6.71 19.51 -2.95
N LYS A 21 7.32 20.51 -2.32
CA LYS A 21 6.64 21.49 -1.45
C LYS A 21 5.66 22.36 -2.25
N SER A 22 6.08 22.84 -3.42
CA SER A 22 5.25 23.60 -4.37
C SER A 22 4.09 22.77 -4.91
N LYS A 23 4.33 21.50 -5.27
CA LYS A 23 3.27 20.60 -5.77
C LYS A 23 2.32 20.14 -4.68
N ARG A 24 2.80 19.92 -3.45
CA ARG A 24 1.96 19.68 -2.27
C ARG A 24 1.12 20.91 -1.95
N ASN A 25 1.69 22.11 -1.99
CA ASN A 25 0.94 23.35 -1.80
C ASN A 25 -0.05 23.59 -2.95
N GLN A 26 0.30 23.33 -4.21
CA GLN A 26 -0.66 23.38 -5.31
C GLN A 26 -1.78 22.37 -5.07
N LEU A 27 -1.50 21.14 -4.70
CA LEU A 27 -2.53 20.15 -4.39
C LEU A 27 -3.40 20.60 -3.21
N MET A 28 -2.82 21.06 -2.10
CA MET A 28 -3.59 21.51 -0.94
C MET A 28 -4.40 22.78 -1.22
N VAL A 29 -3.83 23.76 -1.91
CA VAL A 29 -4.51 25.01 -2.27
C VAL A 29 -5.60 24.73 -3.29
N THR A 30 -5.35 23.91 -4.30
CA THR A 30 -6.37 23.55 -5.30
C THR A 30 -7.48 22.71 -4.67
N SER A 31 -7.14 21.77 -3.78
CA SER A 31 -8.12 20.99 -3.00
C SER A 31 -8.88 21.85 -2.00
N LEU A 32 -8.26 22.85 -1.36
CA LEU A 32 -8.93 23.80 -0.45
C LEU A 32 -9.83 24.78 -1.21
N ILE A 33 -9.40 25.25 -2.38
CA ILE A 33 -10.22 26.06 -3.29
C ILE A 33 -11.39 25.21 -3.78
N LEU A 34 -11.16 23.96 -4.15
CA LEU A 34 -12.20 23.00 -4.54
C LEU A 34 -13.17 22.73 -3.38
N LEU A 35 -12.67 22.58 -2.15
CA LEU A 35 -13.45 22.33 -0.94
C LEU A 35 -14.29 23.57 -0.59
N ALA A 36 -13.69 24.77 -0.65
CA ALA A 36 -14.36 26.06 -0.47
C ALA A 36 -15.39 26.35 -1.59
N LEU A 37 -15.14 25.94 -2.83
CA LEU A 37 -16.09 26.03 -3.95
C LEU A 37 -17.23 25.01 -3.83
N SER A 38 -16.93 23.79 -3.38
CA SER A 38 -17.93 22.75 -3.11
C SER A 38 -18.80 23.06 -1.89
N PHE A 39 -18.30 23.84 -0.93
CA PHE A 39 -19.10 24.39 0.17
C PHE A 39 -19.86 25.67 -0.20
N SER A 40 -19.44 26.41 -1.24
CA SER A 40 -20.01 27.74 -1.54
C SER A 40 -20.99 27.79 -2.71
N GLY A 41 -21.03 26.82 -3.62
CA GLY A 41 -22.12 26.65 -4.59
C GLY A 41 -22.44 27.89 -5.45
N ALA A 42 -21.46 28.44 -6.20
CA ALA A 42 -21.46 29.82 -6.62
C ALA A 42 -21.20 30.20 -8.18
N LYS A 43 -22.08 30.97 -8.91
CA LYS A 43 -21.96 32.07 -10.01
C LYS A 43 -22.68 33.47 -9.87
N VAL A 44 -22.06 34.60 -10.26
CA VAL A 44 -22.35 35.96 -9.73
C VAL A 44 -23.71 36.61 -9.98
N GLU A 45 -24.42 37.02 -8.91
CA GLU A 45 -25.70 37.76 -8.98
C GLU A 45 -25.56 39.29 -9.08
N GLU A 46 -24.50 39.92 -8.55
CA GLU A 46 -24.26 41.36 -8.70
C GLU A 46 -22.78 41.67 -8.95
N ALA A 47 -22.51 42.44 -9.99
CA ALA A 47 -21.25 43.15 -10.17
C ALA A 47 -21.42 44.58 -9.67
N ASN A 48 -21.27 44.79 -8.37
CA ASN A 48 -20.83 46.09 -7.86
C ASN A 48 -19.32 46.03 -7.73
N THR A 49 -18.63 47.13 -8.03
CA THR A 49 -17.22 47.24 -8.43
C THR A 49 -16.17 46.59 -7.50
N PHE A 50 -16.56 45.95 -6.39
CA PHE A 50 -15.66 45.38 -5.38
C PHE A 50 -15.98 43.97 -4.82
N ILE A 51 -17.15 43.31 -5.06
CA ILE A 51 -17.43 41.95 -4.51
C ILE A 51 -18.27 41.11 -5.48
N LEU A 52 -17.79 39.91 -5.86
CA LEU A 52 -18.46 38.93 -6.75
C LEU A 52 -19.19 37.83 -5.93
N LYS A 53 -20.52 37.73 -6.00
CA LYS A 53 -21.36 36.79 -5.23
C LYS A 53 -21.97 35.66 -6.05
N LEU A 54 -21.37 34.49 -6.01
CA LEU A 54 -21.57 33.42 -6.96
C LEU A 54 -22.85 32.50 -6.51
N LYS A 55 -23.88 32.08 -7.33
CA LYS A 55 -24.83 30.88 -7.40
C LYS A 55 -24.77 29.90 -8.65
N PHE A 56 -24.80 28.57 -8.55
CA PHE A 56 -24.76 27.63 -9.73
C PHE A 56 -26.13 27.06 -10.20
N GLU A 57 -26.32 26.84 -11.51
CA GLU A 57 -27.57 26.30 -12.13
C GLU A 57 -27.63 24.76 -12.30
N ASN A 58 -26.50 24.07 -12.42
CA ASN A 58 -26.46 22.59 -12.55
C ASN A 58 -25.56 22.00 -11.45
N GLN A 59 -26.18 21.76 -10.30
CA GLN A 59 -25.51 21.26 -9.09
C GLN A 59 -25.00 19.83 -9.26
N GLU A 60 -25.70 18.98 -10.04
CA GLU A 60 -25.29 17.60 -10.29
C GLU A 60 -24.00 17.49 -11.12
N GLY A 61 -23.84 18.35 -12.13
CA GLY A 61 -22.66 18.31 -13.01
C GLY A 61 -21.34 18.57 -12.26
N ILE A 62 -21.37 19.36 -11.19
CA ILE A 62 -20.20 19.65 -10.36
C ILE A 62 -19.82 18.41 -9.53
N SER A 63 -20.79 17.73 -8.95
CA SER A 63 -20.54 16.50 -8.18
C SER A 63 -19.94 15.38 -9.04
N VAL A 64 -20.41 15.22 -10.28
CA VAL A 64 -19.82 14.25 -11.23
C VAL A 64 -18.37 14.62 -11.57
N LEU A 65 -18.08 15.90 -11.82
CA LEU A 65 -16.71 16.36 -12.11
C LEU A 65 -15.79 16.12 -10.90
N LEU A 66 -16.28 16.33 -9.68
CA LEU A 66 -15.55 16.03 -8.44
C LEU A 66 -15.22 14.55 -8.28
N VAL A 67 -16.16 13.66 -8.58
CA VAL A 67 -15.92 12.21 -8.56
C VAL A 67 -14.81 11.83 -9.55
N LEU A 68 -14.86 12.37 -10.78
CA LEU A 68 -13.82 12.15 -11.78
C LEU A 68 -12.45 12.70 -11.32
N ALA A 69 -12.44 13.87 -10.66
CA ALA A 69 -11.23 14.44 -10.09
C ALA A 69 -10.64 13.57 -8.97
N ILE A 70 -11.47 13.04 -8.05
CA ILE A 70 -11.04 12.12 -7.00
C ILE A 70 -10.46 10.85 -7.62
N MET A 71 -11.12 10.26 -8.62
CA MET A 71 -10.60 9.09 -9.33
C MET A 71 -9.22 9.37 -9.96
N PHE A 72 -9.07 10.50 -10.64
CA PHE A 72 -7.80 10.92 -11.22
C PHE A 72 -6.71 11.12 -10.16
N LEU A 73 -7.04 11.75 -9.03
CA LEU A 73 -6.10 11.97 -7.94
C LEU A 73 -5.69 10.67 -7.24
N MET A 74 -6.60 9.71 -7.08
CA MET A 74 -6.27 8.38 -6.55
C MET A 74 -5.31 7.63 -7.47
N LEU A 75 -5.54 7.66 -8.79
CA LEU A 75 -4.61 7.06 -9.77
C LEU A 75 -3.23 7.71 -9.70
N ARG A 76 -3.19 9.04 -9.61
CA ARG A 76 -1.94 9.78 -9.48
C ARG A 76 -1.22 9.42 -8.17
N TYR A 77 -1.96 9.34 -7.07
CA TYR A 77 -1.43 8.95 -5.77
C TYR A 77 -0.85 7.53 -5.80
N TYR A 78 -1.53 6.60 -6.47
CA TYR A 78 -1.03 5.24 -6.69
C TYR A 78 0.34 5.18 -7.35
N ASN A 79 0.56 5.99 -8.38
CA ASN A 79 1.87 6.04 -9.04
C ASN A 79 3.01 6.48 -8.10
N TYR A 80 2.75 7.35 -7.12
CA TYR A 80 3.74 7.76 -6.13
C TYR A 80 3.86 6.75 -4.97
N ALA A 81 2.72 6.22 -4.50
CA ALA A 81 2.66 5.28 -3.38
C ALA A 81 3.20 3.88 -3.75
N GLY A 82 3.29 3.55 -5.05
CA GLY A 82 3.69 2.22 -5.53
C GLY A 82 5.00 1.69 -4.94
N GLN A 83 6.02 2.54 -4.82
CA GLN A 83 7.29 2.13 -4.21
C GLN A 83 7.16 1.78 -2.73
N TYR A 84 6.26 2.47 -2.01
CA TYR A 84 6.00 2.20 -0.61
C TYR A 84 5.17 0.94 -0.43
N HIS A 85 4.20 0.67 -1.31
CA HIS A 85 3.47 -0.59 -1.32
C HIS A 85 4.43 -1.79 -1.47
N GLN A 86 5.44 -1.70 -2.34
CA GLN A 86 6.45 -2.75 -2.49
C GLN A 86 7.32 -2.93 -1.24
N LYS A 87 7.73 -1.83 -0.59
CA LYS A 87 8.51 -1.88 0.64
C LYS A 87 7.71 -2.49 1.79
N LEU A 88 6.47 -2.05 1.99
CA LEU A 88 5.56 -2.60 2.98
C LEU A 88 5.27 -4.06 2.71
N TYR A 89 5.08 -4.42 1.44
CA TYR A 89 4.93 -5.82 1.01
C TYR A 89 6.10 -6.67 1.49
N LYS A 90 7.33 -6.27 1.14
CA LYS A 90 8.55 -6.96 1.54
C LYS A 90 8.68 -7.08 3.07
N LEU A 91 8.29 -6.03 3.81
CA LEU A 91 8.36 -6.05 5.28
C LEU A 91 7.43 -7.08 5.91
N TRP A 92 6.15 -7.13 5.50
CA TRP A 92 5.23 -8.08 6.11
C TRP A 92 5.48 -9.52 5.63
N THR A 93 5.88 -9.73 4.37
CA THR A 93 6.24 -11.06 3.88
C THR A 93 7.48 -11.61 4.57
N ASN A 94 8.48 -10.77 4.85
CA ASN A 94 9.66 -11.20 5.60
C ASN A 94 9.33 -11.62 7.04
N ARG A 95 8.24 -11.12 7.63
CA ARG A 95 7.76 -11.55 8.95
C ARG A 95 6.94 -12.82 8.86
N LEU A 96 6.12 -12.95 7.82
CA LEU A 96 5.38 -14.17 7.51
C LEU A 96 6.34 -15.36 7.38
N LEU A 97 7.42 -15.20 6.63
CA LEU A 97 8.41 -16.25 6.38
C LEU A 97 9.19 -16.69 7.63
N LYS A 98 9.23 -15.85 8.68
CA LYS A 98 9.83 -16.18 9.98
C LYS A 98 8.89 -16.95 10.91
N ASP A 99 7.63 -17.14 10.52
CA ASP A 99 6.70 -17.97 11.28
C ASP A 99 7.14 -19.44 11.20
N LYS A 100 6.99 -20.17 12.32
CA LYS A 100 7.38 -21.59 12.43
C LYS A 100 6.73 -22.49 11.38
N PHE A 101 5.59 -22.09 10.84
CA PHE A 101 4.96 -22.82 9.76
C PHE A 101 5.80 -22.83 8.47
N PHE A 102 6.49 -21.72 8.18
CA PHE A 102 7.31 -21.57 6.98
C PHE A 102 8.73 -22.10 7.22
N LEU A 103 9.33 -21.74 8.34
CA LEU A 103 10.67 -22.19 8.74
C LEU A 103 10.72 -22.37 10.26
N ASP A 104 11.04 -23.59 10.71
CA ASP A 104 11.31 -23.93 12.10
C ASP A 104 12.67 -24.63 12.16
N VAL A 105 13.64 -23.91 12.74
CA VAL A 105 15.00 -24.40 12.95
C VAL A 105 15.06 -25.02 14.33
N HIS A 106 15.33 -26.31 14.40
CA HIS A 106 15.46 -26.97 15.70
C HIS A 106 16.68 -26.44 16.46
N PRO A 107 16.56 -26.06 17.73
CA PRO A 107 17.67 -25.47 18.49
C PRO A 107 18.78 -26.46 18.84
N TYR A 108 18.53 -27.77 18.70
CA TYR A 108 19.44 -28.85 19.12
C TYR A 108 19.79 -29.81 17.99
N ASP A 109 19.10 -29.73 16.85
CA ASP A 109 19.31 -30.59 15.70
C ASP A 109 19.51 -29.68 14.48
N SER A 110 20.48 -29.98 13.62
CA SER A 110 20.72 -29.22 12.39
C SER A 110 19.60 -29.39 11.36
N SER A 111 18.60 -30.22 11.65
CA SER A 111 17.39 -30.38 10.84
C SER A 111 16.60 -29.08 10.74
N VAL A 112 16.28 -28.68 9.51
CA VAL A 112 15.41 -27.54 9.23
C VAL A 112 14.06 -28.08 8.76
N SER A 113 12.99 -27.70 9.46
CA SER A 113 11.62 -28.12 9.13
C SER A 113 10.76 -26.92 8.72
N GLY A 114 9.67 -27.16 7.99
CA GLY A 114 8.74 -26.11 7.58
C GLY A 114 8.30 -26.23 6.14
N LEU A 115 7.41 -25.33 5.70
CA LEU A 115 6.92 -25.33 4.32
C LEU A 115 8.04 -25.08 3.30
N ILE A 116 9.05 -24.28 3.67
CA ILE A 116 10.17 -23.92 2.77
C ILE A 116 11.06 -25.12 2.49
N SER A 117 11.40 -25.91 3.52
CA SER A 117 12.18 -27.15 3.40
C SER A 117 11.40 -28.27 2.70
N LYS A 118 10.07 -28.34 2.90
CA LYS A 118 9.22 -29.30 2.17
C LYS A 118 9.10 -29.02 0.67
N LEU A 119 9.23 -27.76 0.27
CA LEU A 119 9.11 -27.30 -1.12
C LEU A 119 10.49 -26.96 -1.70
N GLU A 120 11.55 -27.60 -1.22
CA GLU A 120 12.91 -27.36 -1.67
C GLU A 120 13.13 -27.76 -3.15
N PRO A 121 13.67 -26.86 -4.00
CA PRO A 121 14.07 -27.20 -5.36
C PRO A 121 15.29 -28.12 -5.41
N LYS A 122 15.53 -28.80 -6.53
CA LYS A 122 16.70 -29.70 -6.66
C LYS A 122 17.99 -28.87 -6.69
N GLY A 123 18.88 -29.09 -5.72
CA GLY A 123 20.08 -28.25 -5.49
C GLY A 123 19.89 -27.20 -4.37
N PHE A 124 18.67 -27.16 -3.83
CA PHE A 124 18.12 -26.37 -2.73
C PHE A 124 18.72 -26.47 -1.32
N ASP A 125 19.96 -26.88 -1.07
CA ASP A 125 20.23 -27.50 0.25
C ASP A 125 20.23 -26.53 1.44
N ILE A 126 19.10 -26.48 2.16
CA ILE A 126 18.90 -25.61 3.33
C ILE A 126 19.69 -26.13 4.54
N GLU A 127 19.90 -27.43 4.65
CA GLU A 127 20.56 -28.04 5.82
C GLU A 127 22.08 -27.85 5.78
N ASN A 128 22.66 -27.79 4.58
CA ASN A 128 24.08 -27.49 4.37
C ASN A 128 24.44 -25.99 4.41
N MET A 129 23.49 -25.10 4.75
CA MET A 129 23.66 -23.64 4.87
C MET A 129 24.87 -23.18 5.69
N ASN A 130 25.30 -23.96 6.68
CA ASN A 130 26.36 -23.54 7.60
C ASN A 130 27.79 -23.82 7.09
N TYR A 131 27.95 -24.53 5.97
CA TYR A 131 29.26 -25.06 5.56
C TYR A 131 29.87 -24.40 4.32
N GLU A 132 29.08 -23.77 3.46
CA GLU A 132 29.57 -23.07 2.26
C GLU A 132 29.04 -21.62 2.26
N GLU A 133 29.87 -20.65 1.89
CA GLU A 133 29.53 -19.21 1.77
C GLU A 133 28.55 -18.93 0.60
N LEU A 134 27.50 -19.73 0.47
CA LEU A 134 26.49 -19.60 -0.57
C LEU A 134 25.40 -18.64 -0.10
N SER A 135 25.10 -17.62 -0.92
CA SER A 135 23.97 -16.72 -0.66
C SER A 135 22.67 -17.40 -1.08
N LEU A 136 21.91 -17.88 -0.08
CA LEU A 136 20.55 -18.41 -0.25
C LEU A 136 19.54 -17.36 0.22
N ASP A 137 18.57 -17.02 -0.64
CA ASP A 137 17.44 -16.14 -0.29
C ASP A 137 16.13 -16.77 -0.75
N TYR A 138 15.03 -16.45 -0.07
CA TYR A 138 13.71 -16.91 -0.47
C TYR A 138 12.69 -15.81 -0.24
N GLN A 139 11.77 -15.66 -1.18
CA GLN A 139 10.79 -14.59 -1.19
C GLN A 139 9.38 -15.14 -1.40
N PHE A 140 8.44 -14.63 -0.61
CA PHE A 140 7.04 -14.96 -0.76
C PHE A 140 6.41 -14.08 -1.83
N LYS A 141 5.79 -14.69 -2.84
CA LYS A 141 5.16 -14.00 -3.97
C LYS A 141 3.69 -14.36 -4.06
N CYS A 142 2.83 -13.37 -3.86
CA CYS A 142 1.42 -13.47 -4.21
C CYS A 142 1.27 -13.24 -5.72
N SER A 143 0.89 -14.29 -6.45
CA SER A 143 0.52 -14.19 -7.88
C SER A 143 -1.00 -14.05 -8.01
N PHE A 144 -1.49 -13.98 -9.26
CA PHE A 144 -2.86 -13.64 -9.60
C PHE A 144 -3.90 -14.46 -8.83
N LEU A 145 -4.85 -13.73 -8.20
CA LEU A 145 -6.03 -14.06 -7.38
C LEU A 145 -5.93 -15.23 -6.38
N PHE A 146 -5.39 -16.37 -6.76
CA PHE A 146 -5.34 -17.56 -5.91
C PHE A 146 -4.01 -18.29 -5.93
N VAL A 147 -3.00 -17.84 -6.69
CA VAL A 147 -1.72 -18.54 -6.74
C VAL A 147 -0.75 -17.92 -5.72
N ARG A 148 -0.19 -18.76 -4.85
CA ARG A 148 0.87 -18.37 -3.90
C ARG A 148 2.13 -19.14 -4.27
N LYS A 149 3.23 -18.42 -4.38
CA LYS A 149 4.52 -18.96 -4.78
C LYS A 149 5.59 -18.59 -3.77
N ILE A 150 6.56 -19.47 -3.62
CA ILE A 150 7.82 -19.18 -2.94
C ILE A 150 8.88 -19.17 -4.04
N THR A 151 9.57 -18.04 -4.17
CA THR A 151 10.70 -17.90 -5.08
C THR A 151 11.97 -18.16 -4.30
N TYR A 152 12.77 -19.09 -4.79
CA TYR A 152 14.04 -19.49 -4.21
C TYR A 152 15.17 -18.91 -5.06
N TYR A 153 16.14 -18.28 -4.42
CA TYR A 153 17.34 -17.73 -5.03
C TYR A 153 18.56 -18.42 -4.43
N TRP A 154 19.40 -19.00 -5.27
CA TRP A 154 20.68 -19.54 -4.83
C TRP A 154 21.77 -19.31 -5.86
N CYS A 155 23.00 -19.14 -5.37
CA CYS A 155 24.18 -19.03 -6.20
C CYS A 155 24.94 -20.35 -6.10
N ASP A 156 25.17 -21.05 -7.20
CA ASP A 156 26.28 -22.01 -7.30
C ASP A 156 27.50 -21.23 -7.79
N ARG A 157 28.73 -21.70 -7.53
CA ARG A 157 30.02 -20.98 -7.65
C ARG A 157 30.23 -20.15 -8.93
N HIS A 158 29.45 -20.38 -9.99
CA HIS A 158 29.46 -19.62 -11.24
C HIS A 158 28.09 -19.25 -11.83
N GLN A 159 26.95 -19.55 -11.19
CA GLN A 159 25.60 -19.28 -11.72
C GLN A 159 24.57 -18.97 -10.64
N ASP A 160 23.78 -17.91 -10.87
CA ASP A 160 22.61 -17.60 -10.07
C ASP A 160 21.40 -18.38 -10.60
N PHE A 161 20.73 -19.10 -9.72
CA PHE A 161 19.52 -19.84 -9.99
C PHE A 161 18.33 -19.19 -9.28
N GLU A 162 17.21 -19.14 -10.01
CA GLU A 162 15.92 -18.67 -9.51
C GLU A 162 14.86 -19.71 -9.88
N GLU A 163 14.14 -20.24 -8.88
CA GLU A 163 13.03 -21.17 -9.11
C GLU A 163 11.79 -20.75 -8.32
N GLU A 164 10.63 -20.73 -8.99
CA GLU A 164 9.34 -20.43 -8.37
C GLU A 164 8.54 -21.70 -8.14
N ILE A 165 8.21 -22.01 -6.88
CA ILE A 165 7.44 -23.20 -6.52
C ILE A 165 6.08 -22.78 -5.96
N GLU A 166 5.02 -23.40 -6.47
CA GLU A 166 3.64 -23.12 -6.05
C GLU A 166 3.31 -23.81 -4.72
N VAL A 167 2.62 -23.07 -3.84
CA VAL A 167 2.07 -23.63 -2.61
C VAL A 167 0.88 -24.52 -2.99
N GLY A 168 1.07 -25.84 -2.84
CA GLY A 168 0.01 -26.81 -3.10
C GLY A 168 -1.24 -26.61 -2.24
N TRP A 169 -2.37 -27.13 -2.72
CA TRP A 169 -3.71 -26.97 -2.12
C TRP A 169 -3.78 -27.39 -0.64
N GLU A 170 -3.00 -28.37 -0.22
CA GLU A 170 -2.99 -28.86 1.17
C GLU A 170 -2.56 -27.80 2.19
N ASN A 171 -1.60 -26.95 1.82
CA ASN A 171 -1.05 -25.90 2.68
C ASN A 171 -1.66 -24.53 2.39
N TYR A 172 -2.43 -24.42 1.30
CA TYR A 172 -2.99 -23.18 0.79
C TYR A 172 -3.82 -22.39 1.81
N PHE A 173 -4.81 -23.04 2.43
CA PHE A 173 -5.68 -22.38 3.40
C PHE A 173 -4.93 -21.93 4.67
N LYS A 174 -3.91 -22.69 5.08
CA LYS A 174 -3.06 -22.31 6.21
C LYS A 174 -2.23 -21.07 5.87
N VAL A 175 -1.66 -21.03 4.66
CA VAL A 175 -0.93 -19.87 4.15
C VAL A 175 -1.82 -18.64 4.08
N ILE A 176 -3.05 -18.73 3.55
CA ILE A 176 -4.00 -17.61 3.51
C ILE A 176 -4.33 -17.10 4.91
N ARG A 177 -4.58 -18.00 5.87
CA ARG A 177 -4.90 -17.60 7.24
C ARG A 177 -3.74 -16.85 7.89
N LEU A 178 -2.51 -17.30 7.68
CA LEU A 178 -1.31 -16.63 8.18
C LEU A 178 -1.10 -15.30 7.44
N GLU A 179 -1.26 -15.26 6.12
CA GLU A 179 -1.22 -14.03 5.32
C GLU A 179 -2.18 -12.97 5.89
N ALA A 180 -3.44 -13.33 6.10
CA ALA A 180 -4.44 -12.43 6.66
C ALA A 180 -4.05 -11.94 8.07
N LYS A 181 -3.54 -12.82 8.94
CA LYS A 181 -3.07 -12.46 10.28
C LYS A 181 -1.95 -11.43 10.22
N TYR A 182 -0.89 -11.70 9.45
CA TYR A 182 0.28 -10.82 9.37
C TYR A 182 -0.01 -9.52 8.62
N GLN A 183 -0.89 -9.54 7.61
CA GLN A 183 -1.35 -8.33 6.96
C GLN A 183 -2.14 -7.44 7.93
N LEU A 184 -3.12 -8.00 8.66
CA LEU A 184 -3.91 -7.25 9.64
C LEU A 184 -3.05 -6.69 10.77
N GLU A 185 -2.12 -7.49 11.29
CA GLU A 185 -1.15 -7.03 12.29
C GLU A 185 -0.30 -5.90 11.74
N SER A 186 0.17 -6.01 10.49
CA SER A 186 0.91 -4.94 9.83
C SER A 186 0.07 -3.65 9.72
N PHE A 187 -1.21 -3.77 9.35
CA PHE A 187 -2.12 -2.63 9.22
C PHE A 187 -2.40 -1.92 10.54
N ILE A 188 -2.55 -2.67 11.64
CA ILE A 188 -2.91 -2.12 12.95
C ILE A 188 -1.69 -1.59 13.69
N VAL A 189 -0.58 -2.33 13.65
CA VAL A 189 0.62 -2.01 14.43
C VAL A 189 1.46 -0.92 13.77
N HIS A 190 1.49 -0.86 12.43
CA HIS A 190 2.31 0.10 11.71
C HIS A 190 1.47 1.20 11.08
N ARG A 191 1.58 2.39 11.66
CA ARG A 191 0.97 3.63 11.15
C ARG A 191 1.28 3.89 9.67
N GLU A 192 2.46 3.50 9.21
CA GLU A 192 2.90 3.69 7.80
C GLU A 192 1.93 3.06 6.80
N ASN A 193 1.39 1.89 7.11
CA ASN A 193 0.38 1.24 6.27
C ASN A 193 -0.91 2.06 6.23
N LEU A 194 -1.32 2.60 7.38
CA LEU A 194 -2.52 3.41 7.48
C LEU A 194 -2.36 4.76 6.76
N ASP A 195 -1.21 5.42 6.88
CA ASP A 195 -0.93 6.69 6.21
C ASP A 195 -0.95 6.54 4.67
N ILE A 196 -0.57 5.37 4.16
CA ILE A 196 -0.62 5.07 2.72
C ILE A 196 -2.02 4.65 2.27
N ILE A 197 -2.77 3.91 3.09
CA ILE A 197 -4.10 3.43 2.72
C ILE A 197 -5.21 4.47 2.94
N ALA A 198 -5.08 5.33 3.95
CA ALA A 198 -6.12 6.28 4.35
C ALA A 198 -6.60 7.18 3.20
N PRO A 199 -5.74 7.74 2.32
CA PRO A 199 -6.20 8.54 1.18
C PRO A 199 -7.11 7.76 0.23
N TYR A 200 -6.84 6.48 -0.01
CA TYR A 200 -7.71 5.63 -0.85
C TYR A 200 -9.04 5.33 -0.14
N LEU A 201 -9.00 5.03 1.16
CA LEU A 201 -10.23 4.78 1.93
C LEU A 201 -11.14 6.00 1.93
N ILE A 202 -10.57 7.19 2.18
CA ILE A 202 -11.35 8.45 2.16
C ILE A 202 -11.88 8.73 0.75
N GLY A 203 -11.07 8.53 -0.30
CA GLY A 203 -11.50 8.71 -1.68
C GLY A 203 -12.64 7.74 -2.07
N LEU A 204 -12.52 6.47 -1.70
CA LEU A 204 -13.55 5.45 -1.94
C LEU A 204 -14.82 5.74 -1.12
N MET A 205 -14.69 6.14 0.14
CA MET A 205 -15.83 6.56 0.97
C MET A 205 -16.55 7.77 0.37
N ALA A 206 -15.82 8.76 -0.15
CA ALA A 206 -16.42 9.92 -0.81
C ALA A 206 -17.21 9.52 -2.06
N ILE A 207 -16.65 8.65 -2.90
CA ILE A 207 -17.30 8.16 -4.13
C ILE A 207 -18.52 7.30 -3.79
N THR A 208 -18.39 6.37 -2.84
CA THR A 208 -19.51 5.50 -2.43
C THR A 208 -20.63 6.29 -1.76
N SER A 209 -20.30 7.28 -0.92
CA SER A 209 -21.28 8.20 -0.34
C SER A 209 -22.07 8.96 -1.42
N TYR A 210 -21.42 9.37 -2.51
CA TYR A 210 -22.10 10.00 -3.64
C TYR A 210 -23.10 9.05 -4.32
N PHE A 211 -22.69 7.82 -4.65
CA PHE A 211 -23.57 6.86 -5.33
C PHE A 211 -24.70 6.32 -4.46
N TYR A 212 -24.48 6.20 -3.15
CA TYR A 212 -25.45 5.64 -2.21
C TYR A 212 -26.06 6.69 -1.28
N ASN A 213 -26.05 7.97 -1.69
CA ASN A 213 -26.51 9.08 -0.87
C ASN A 213 -27.93 8.85 -0.32
N ASP A 214 -28.86 8.39 -1.15
CA ASP A 214 -30.25 8.13 -0.73
C ASP A 214 -30.36 7.08 0.39
N GLN A 215 -29.59 6.00 0.28
CA GLN A 215 -29.55 4.93 1.30
C GLN A 215 -28.89 5.42 2.59
N PHE A 216 -27.84 6.24 2.46
CA PHE A 216 -27.17 6.89 3.60
C PHE A 216 -28.09 7.84 4.35
N GLN A 217 -28.89 8.64 3.64
CA GLN A 217 -29.87 9.55 4.24
C GLN A 217 -30.97 8.80 4.99
N VAL A 218 -31.43 7.66 4.45
CA VAL A 218 -32.39 6.77 5.14
C VAL A 218 -31.78 6.19 6.41
N PHE A 219 -30.54 5.68 6.34
CA PHE A 219 -29.84 5.14 7.50
C PHE A 219 -29.62 6.19 8.60
N LEU A 220 -29.20 7.41 8.24
CA LEU A 220 -29.02 8.52 9.18
C LEU A 220 -30.33 8.93 9.85
N LYS A 221 -31.45 8.95 9.11
CA LYS A 221 -32.77 9.23 9.68
C LYS A 221 -33.16 8.20 10.73
N ILE A 222 -32.94 6.91 10.46
CA ILE A 222 -33.19 5.82 11.42
C ILE A 222 -32.35 6.04 12.68
N LEU A 223 -31.06 6.33 12.51
CA LEU A 223 -30.10 6.50 13.61
C LEU A 223 -30.37 7.76 14.46
N SER A 224 -30.91 8.83 13.85
CA SER A 224 -31.33 10.04 14.57
C SER A 224 -32.72 9.95 15.22
N SER A 225 -33.51 8.94 14.84
CA SER A 225 -34.85 8.71 15.37
C SER A 225 -34.88 7.69 16.53
N SER A 226 -33.73 7.09 16.84
CA SER A 226 -33.47 6.26 18.02
C SER A 226 -32.75 7.06 19.11
#